data_AF-A0A2V5QYL5-F1
#
_entry.id   AF-A0A2V5QYL5-F1
#
_cell.length_a   1.000
_cell.length_b   1.000
_cell.length_c   1.000
_cell.angle_alpha   90.00
_cell.angle_beta   90.00
_cell.angle_gamma   90.00
#
_symmetry.space_group_name_H-M   'P 1'
#
loop_
_entity.id
_entity.type
_entity.pdbx_description
1 polymer ?
#
loop_
_entity_poly.entity_id
_entity_poly.type
_entity_poly.pdbx_seq_one_letter_code
_entity_poly.pdbx_strand_id
1 'polypeptide(L)'
;MPARLRGCKPEFRNGRRSKYAASIRSPNFQTAQRRACPTMARPRNSSMPKTKARTATTNIHAVVGSDEAEVKRVAAELAAKLTPQAASDFGLEVIDGAVENADQAAARIRSTIEALQTLPFFGSTKVVWLKSANFLGDDQKARSNAVQFALEELSQLVESGFGPDVALLVSATEVDKRRSFYKALLKRAEVQVFDRLDSGRAGWEEEATEIVRRRAEKRKLQFDEDALDLFVLLTGGDTRQIENELEKIDVFLGKDRAVHLDLVRKIVPLSRAGVIFELSNALAMRDLELALALVRRLLDQGESAVGILLVAIVPTIRSLLLAKDLMERHRLPRPQTPFQFISAINRLPADATEHLPRRKDGSINAYALGIAAQRAHRFSTNELIKAMQACLDANLQLVTTQLDHELVLTEVVVKLLGD
;
A
#
# COMPACT_ATOMS: atom_id res chain seq x y z
N MET A 1 32.00 46.96 -33.27
CA MET A 1 32.73 48.17 -32.82
C MET A 1 32.29 48.50 -31.39
N PRO A 2 33.13 48.97 -30.45
CA PRO A 2 34.59 48.83 -30.27
C PRO A 2 34.97 48.15 -28.91
N ALA A 3 36.27 47.80 -28.80
CA ALA A 3 37.16 47.88 -27.63
C ALA A 3 36.94 47.01 -26.37
N ARG A 4 37.97 46.49 -25.67
CA ARG A 4 39.43 46.37 -25.85
C ARG A 4 39.97 45.48 -24.70
N LEU A 5 40.82 44.49 -25.05
CA LEU A 5 42.15 44.17 -24.46
C LEU A 5 42.24 43.71 -22.99
N ARG A 6 43.14 42.84 -22.51
CA ARG A 6 44.33 42.03 -22.94
C ARG A 6 44.60 41.14 -21.69
N GLY A 7 45.11 39.91 -21.72
CA GLY A 7 46.09 39.28 -22.58
C GLY A 7 47.39 39.00 -21.81
N CYS A 8 47.77 37.71 -21.79
CA CYS A 8 49.12 37.12 -21.64
C CYS A 8 49.61 36.53 -20.29
N LYS A 9 49.74 35.20 -20.30
CA LYS A 9 50.77 34.38 -19.60
C LYS A 9 52.16 34.64 -20.25
N PRO A 10 53.27 34.10 -19.68
CA PRO A 10 53.73 32.76 -20.08
C PRO A 10 54.39 31.92 -18.96
N GLU A 11 54.46 30.60 -19.21
CA GLU A 11 55.26 29.60 -18.50
C GLU A 11 56.75 29.72 -18.89
N PHE A 12 57.68 29.28 -18.03
CA PHE A 12 58.83 28.43 -18.43
C PHE A 12 59.53 27.76 -17.23
N ARG A 13 60.15 26.62 -17.54
CA ARG A 13 60.69 25.50 -16.73
C ARG A 13 62.15 25.66 -16.24
N ASN A 14 62.52 24.73 -15.35
CA ASN A 14 63.87 24.22 -14.97
C ASN A 14 64.72 25.10 -14.02
N GLY A 15 65.45 24.59 -13.02
CA GLY A 15 65.67 23.24 -12.49
C GLY A 15 66.91 23.19 -11.56
N ARG A 16 66.97 22.13 -10.75
CA ARG A 16 68.14 21.48 -10.10
C ARG A 16 68.68 21.96 -8.72
N ARG A 17 68.66 20.94 -7.83
CA ARG A 17 69.71 20.46 -6.88
C ARG A 17 69.93 21.34 -5.64
N SER A 18 70.16 20.87 -4.40
CA SER A 18 70.53 19.60 -3.74
C SER A 18 71.19 20.08 -2.41
N LYS A 19 71.05 19.55 -1.18
CA LYS A 19 71.54 18.25 -0.67
C LYS A 19 71.50 18.27 0.89
N TYR A 20 71.31 17.07 1.48
CA TYR A 20 71.79 16.54 2.80
C TYR A 20 71.19 17.08 4.13
N ALA A 21 70.99 16.28 5.20
CA ALA A 21 71.08 14.82 5.45
C ALA A 21 70.55 14.44 6.86
N ALA A 22 70.04 13.19 6.97
CA ALA A 22 70.11 12.19 8.08
C ALA A 22 69.45 12.52 9.46
N SER A 23 68.88 11.59 10.25
CA SER A 23 69.15 10.15 10.47
C SER A 23 68.00 9.44 11.24
N ILE A 24 67.46 8.36 10.68
CA ILE A 24 67.29 6.98 11.20
C ILE A 24 66.84 6.75 12.67
N ARG A 25 65.69 6.05 12.88
CA ARG A 25 65.58 4.67 13.45
C ARG A 25 64.12 4.16 13.51
N SER A 26 63.86 3.10 12.75
CA SER A 26 62.91 2.00 13.02
C SER A 26 63.78 0.78 13.42
N PRO A 27 63.26 -0.39 13.89
CA PRO A 27 61.89 -0.88 13.80
C PRO A 27 61.35 -1.61 15.04
N ASN A 28 60.05 -1.87 15.09
CA ASN A 28 59.57 -3.15 15.63
C ASN A 28 58.24 -3.55 14.98
N PHE A 29 58.36 -4.61 14.17
CA PHE A 29 57.27 -5.47 13.73
C PHE A 29 56.88 -6.34 14.91
N GLN A 30 55.61 -6.33 15.32
CA GLN A 30 55.01 -7.48 16.00
C GLN A 30 53.48 -7.47 15.81
N THR A 31 53.05 -8.42 14.98
CA THR A 31 51.87 -9.28 15.15
C THR A 31 50.53 -8.62 15.51
N ALA A 32 49.70 -8.54 14.47
CA ALA A 32 48.28 -8.37 14.51
C ALA A 32 47.59 -9.40 15.42
N GLN A 33 46.93 -8.92 16.47
CA GLN A 33 45.81 -9.62 17.11
C GLN A 33 44.53 -8.82 16.88
N ARG A 34 43.52 -9.55 16.40
CA ARG A 34 42.18 -9.13 16.02
C ARG A 34 41.53 -8.26 17.09
N ARG A 35 41.19 -7.01 16.74
CA ARG A 35 40.11 -6.26 17.38
C ARG A 35 38.97 -6.11 16.37
N ALA A 36 37.82 -6.63 16.75
CA ALA A 36 36.57 -6.51 16.02
C ALA A 36 36.22 -5.03 15.81
N CYS A 37 35.99 -4.65 14.55
CA CYS A 37 35.31 -3.40 14.23
C CYS A 37 33.85 -3.51 14.69
N PRO A 38 33.31 -2.52 15.42
CA PRO A 38 31.88 -2.46 15.66
C PRO A 38 31.19 -2.07 14.35
N THR A 39 30.28 -2.94 13.92
CA THR A 39 29.40 -2.80 12.77
C THR A 39 28.65 -1.46 12.86
N MET A 40 28.84 -0.57 11.88
CA MET A 40 28.00 0.62 11.73
C MET A 40 26.56 0.17 11.45
N ALA A 41 25.68 0.33 12.44
CA ALA A 41 24.25 0.15 12.29
C ALA A 41 23.68 1.24 11.38
N ARG A 42 23.04 0.83 10.28
CA ARG A 42 22.21 1.71 9.44
C ARG A 42 21.03 2.27 10.25
N PRO A 43 20.61 3.52 10.03
CA PRO A 43 19.42 4.05 10.69
C PRO A 43 18.19 3.34 10.13
N ARG A 44 17.47 2.61 10.97
CA ARG A 44 16.11 2.13 10.68
C ARG A 44 15.18 3.34 10.76
N ASN A 45 14.80 3.91 9.63
CA ASN A 45 13.60 4.74 9.57
C ASN A 45 12.38 3.81 9.55
N SER A 46 12.07 3.24 10.71
CA SER A 46 10.77 2.63 10.98
C SER A 46 9.78 3.77 11.24
N SER A 47 8.90 4.08 10.30
CA SER A 47 7.70 4.88 10.58
C SER A 47 6.69 4.02 11.35
N MET A 48 7.00 3.76 12.61
CA MET A 48 6.02 3.31 13.58
C MET A 48 5.03 4.45 13.84
N PRO A 49 3.73 4.20 14.05
CA PRO A 49 2.88 5.17 14.72
C PRO A 49 3.46 5.38 16.13
N LYS A 50 3.92 6.61 16.41
CA LYS A 50 4.55 6.96 17.69
C LYS A 50 3.54 6.75 18.82
N THR A 51 3.75 5.71 19.62
CA THR A 51 3.03 5.50 20.87
C THR A 51 3.82 6.09 22.05
N LYS A 52 3.11 6.96 22.80
CA LYS A 52 3.30 7.43 24.19
C LYS A 52 4.25 8.60 24.49
N ALA A 53 3.62 9.73 24.82
CA ALA A 53 3.69 10.24 26.19
C ALA A 53 2.32 10.01 26.86
N ARG A 54 2.34 9.47 28.08
CA ARG A 54 1.15 9.15 28.89
C ARG A 54 0.68 10.45 29.56
N THR A 55 -0.27 11.11 28.93
CA THR A 55 -1.01 12.27 29.48
C THR A 55 -2.47 11.82 29.66
N ALA A 56 -3.17 12.38 30.66
CA ALA A 56 -4.50 12.01 31.15
C ALA A 56 -5.41 11.30 30.12
N THR A 57 -6.11 10.23 30.54
CA THR A 57 -7.15 9.56 29.74
C THR A 57 -8.06 10.62 29.12
N THR A 58 -7.89 10.87 27.82
CA THR A 58 -8.73 11.80 27.07
C THR A 58 -10.09 11.14 26.93
N ASN A 59 -11.12 11.74 27.52
CA ASN A 59 -12.50 11.27 27.42
C ASN A 59 -13.12 11.48 26.03
N ILE A 60 -12.30 11.81 25.02
CA ILE A 60 -12.77 12.12 23.66
C ILE A 60 -11.97 11.25 22.70
N HIS A 61 -12.68 10.49 21.89
CA HIS A 61 -12.11 9.58 20.91
C HIS A 61 -12.77 9.79 19.54
N ALA A 62 -11.99 9.70 18.49
CA ALA A 62 -12.50 9.73 17.12
C ALA A 62 -11.87 8.62 16.28
N VAL A 63 -12.71 7.86 15.59
CA VAL A 63 -12.30 6.79 14.66
C VAL A 63 -12.82 7.18 13.28
N VAL A 64 -11.93 7.63 12.40
CA VAL A 64 -12.33 8.22 11.12
C VAL A 64 -11.55 7.60 9.96
N GLY A 65 -12.07 7.69 8.74
CA GLY A 65 -11.31 7.36 7.53
C GLY A 65 -12.07 6.52 6.52
N SER A 66 -11.52 6.45 5.33
CA SER A 66 -12.20 5.88 4.15
C SER A 66 -12.43 4.36 4.22
N ASP A 67 -11.78 3.64 5.14
CA ASP A 67 -12.02 2.21 5.36
C ASP A 67 -13.19 1.98 6.31
N GLU A 68 -14.40 1.95 5.75
CA GLU A 68 -15.64 1.79 6.50
C GLU A 68 -15.66 0.55 7.40
N ALA A 69 -15.08 -0.57 6.96
CA ALA A 69 -15.08 -1.81 7.72
C ALA A 69 -14.22 -1.67 8.99
N GLU A 70 -13.00 -1.13 8.86
CA GLU A 70 -12.13 -0.91 10.01
C GLU A 70 -12.65 0.18 10.93
N VAL A 71 -13.19 1.28 10.39
CA VAL A 71 -13.81 2.34 11.20
C VAL A 71 -14.93 1.76 12.06
N LYS A 72 -15.82 0.95 11.48
CA LYS A 72 -16.91 0.29 12.22
C LYS A 72 -16.37 -0.67 13.28
N ARG A 73 -15.40 -1.52 12.92
CA ARG A 73 -14.82 -2.52 13.84
C ARG A 73 -14.14 -1.86 15.04
N VAL A 74 -13.22 -0.91 14.78
CA VAL A 74 -12.44 -0.24 15.82
C VAL A 74 -13.33 0.65 16.69
N ALA A 75 -14.30 1.36 16.11
CA ALA A 75 -15.25 2.14 16.90
C ALA A 75 -16.10 1.25 17.83
N ALA A 76 -16.55 0.08 17.36
CA ALA A 76 -17.30 -0.86 18.19
C ALA A 76 -16.44 -1.44 19.33
N GLU A 77 -15.20 -1.86 19.05
CA GLU A 77 -14.24 -2.33 20.07
C GLU A 77 -13.94 -1.24 21.11
N LEU A 78 -13.79 0.01 20.67
CA LEU A 78 -13.52 1.13 21.54
C LEU A 78 -14.73 1.48 22.40
N ALA A 79 -15.95 1.48 21.83
CA ALA A 79 -17.19 1.67 22.58
C ALA A 79 -17.34 0.61 23.70
N ALA A 80 -17.07 -0.66 23.38
CA ALA A 80 -17.13 -1.76 24.35
C ALA A 80 -16.05 -1.63 25.46
N LYS A 81 -14.86 -1.12 25.12
CA LYS A 81 -13.78 -0.91 26.09
C LYS A 81 -14.01 0.30 26.99
N LEU A 82 -14.59 1.37 26.46
CA LEU A 82 -14.88 2.60 27.20
C LEU A 82 -16.07 2.45 28.13
N THR A 83 -17.01 1.57 27.79
CA THR A 83 -18.20 1.30 28.61
C THR A 83 -17.85 0.27 29.69
N PRO A 84 -17.81 0.64 30.98
CA PRO A 84 -17.50 -0.32 32.05
C PRO A 84 -18.57 -1.42 32.11
N GLN A 85 -18.18 -2.67 32.40
CA GLN A 85 -19.14 -3.77 32.61
C GLN A 85 -20.16 -3.47 33.74
N ALA A 86 -19.78 -2.60 34.69
CA ALA A 86 -20.64 -2.14 35.77
C ALA A 86 -21.69 -1.09 35.33
N ALA A 87 -21.54 -0.47 34.16
CA ALA A 87 -22.41 0.63 33.71
C ALA A 87 -23.73 0.13 33.07
N SER A 88 -23.92 -1.20 32.90
CA SER A 88 -25.13 -1.82 32.31
C SER A 88 -25.53 -1.21 30.95
N ASP A 89 -26.76 -1.49 30.48
CA ASP A 89 -27.32 -0.92 29.23
C ASP A 89 -27.41 0.61 29.24
N PHE A 90 -27.24 1.26 30.39
CA PHE A 90 -27.29 2.72 30.55
C PHE A 90 -25.93 3.42 30.37
N GLY A 91 -24.84 2.66 30.24
CA GLY A 91 -23.49 3.19 30.10
C GLY A 91 -23.14 3.68 28.70
N LEU A 92 -23.85 3.23 27.66
CA LEU A 92 -23.57 3.55 26.27
C LEU A 92 -24.82 4.11 25.58
N GLU A 93 -24.76 5.38 25.18
CA GLU A 93 -25.79 6.04 24.39
C GLU A 93 -25.30 6.19 22.95
N VAL A 94 -25.94 5.46 22.01
CA VAL A 94 -25.56 5.48 20.59
C VAL A 94 -26.50 6.39 19.82
N ILE A 95 -25.92 7.38 19.14
CA ILE A 95 -26.63 8.31 18.26
C ILE A 95 -26.22 8.00 16.83
N ASP A 96 -27.18 7.51 16.04
CA ASP A 96 -26.93 7.21 14.63
C ASP A 96 -26.87 8.49 13.79
N GLY A 97 -25.65 8.81 13.34
CA GLY A 97 -25.35 9.93 12.47
C GLY A 97 -25.43 9.61 10.98
N ALA A 98 -25.87 8.41 10.59
CA ALA A 98 -26.18 8.09 9.20
C ALA A 98 -27.54 8.71 8.82
N VAL A 99 -27.50 9.85 8.13
CA VAL A 99 -28.68 10.64 7.79
C VAL A 99 -28.73 10.99 6.31
N GLU A 100 -29.93 11.26 5.80
CA GLU A 100 -30.13 11.54 4.37
C GLU A 100 -30.16 13.04 4.05
N ASN A 101 -30.42 13.90 5.02
CA ASN A 101 -30.56 15.35 4.81
C ASN A 101 -29.96 16.20 5.95
N ALA A 102 -29.87 17.50 5.69
CA ALA A 102 -29.22 18.46 6.58
C ALA A 102 -29.98 18.69 7.90
N ASP A 103 -31.31 18.64 7.89
CA ASP A 103 -32.12 18.84 9.10
C ASP A 103 -31.95 17.68 10.08
N GLN A 104 -31.96 16.44 9.56
CA GLN A 104 -31.63 15.26 10.34
C GLN A 104 -30.19 15.32 10.88
N ALA A 105 -29.22 15.75 10.07
CA ALA A 105 -27.83 15.92 10.53
C ALA A 105 -27.74 16.91 11.70
N ALA A 106 -28.34 18.09 11.57
CA ALA A 106 -28.37 19.09 12.64
C ALA A 106 -29.06 18.55 13.90
N ALA A 107 -30.17 17.81 13.75
CA ALA A 107 -30.85 17.17 14.87
C ALA A 107 -29.97 16.13 15.59
N ARG A 108 -29.26 15.26 14.85
CA ARG A 108 -28.34 14.27 15.45
C ARG A 108 -27.18 14.92 16.20
N ILE A 109 -26.65 16.02 15.68
CA ILE A 109 -25.61 16.79 16.36
C ILE A 109 -26.16 17.37 17.68
N ARG A 110 -27.37 17.96 17.67
CA ARG A 110 -28.00 18.49 18.88
C ARG A 110 -28.30 17.41 19.90
N SER A 111 -28.84 16.25 19.49
CA SER A 111 -29.01 15.11 20.38
C SER A 111 -27.69 14.65 20.99
N THR A 112 -26.57 14.76 20.25
CA THR A 112 -25.24 14.45 20.78
C THR A 112 -24.81 15.44 21.86
N ILE A 113 -25.05 16.74 21.63
CA ILE A 113 -24.80 17.80 22.62
C ILE A 113 -25.64 17.56 23.88
N GLU A 114 -26.94 17.30 23.74
CA GLU A 114 -27.86 17.02 24.85
C GLU A 114 -27.41 15.77 25.65
N ALA A 115 -27.03 14.71 24.95
CA ALA A 115 -26.53 13.48 25.58
C ALA A 115 -25.24 13.73 26.37
N LEU A 116 -24.32 14.55 25.86
CA LEU A 116 -23.06 14.90 26.53
C LEU A 116 -23.27 15.81 27.75
N GLN A 117 -24.31 16.64 27.74
CA GLN A 117 -24.66 17.52 28.85
C GLN A 117 -25.48 16.83 29.94
N THR A 118 -26.00 15.63 29.66
CA THR A 118 -26.78 14.84 30.61
C THR A 118 -25.86 14.03 31.52
N LEU A 119 -26.05 14.17 32.84
CA LEU A 119 -25.27 13.43 33.84
C LEU A 119 -25.46 11.91 33.70
N PRO A 120 -24.42 11.10 33.94
CA PRO A 120 -24.57 9.65 34.00
C PRO A 120 -25.56 9.22 35.09
N PHE A 121 -26.40 8.24 34.77
CA PHE A 121 -27.26 7.61 35.77
C PHE A 121 -26.41 6.69 36.67
N PHE A 122 -26.67 6.72 37.98
CA PHE A 122 -26.05 5.86 39.00
C PHE A 122 -24.52 5.98 39.20
N GLY A 123 -23.89 7.08 38.76
CA GLY A 123 -22.49 7.37 39.07
C GLY A 123 -21.46 6.52 38.33
N SER A 124 -21.86 5.82 37.26
CA SER A 124 -20.95 5.14 36.34
C SER A 124 -20.52 6.05 35.19
N THR A 125 -19.48 5.65 34.45
CA THR A 125 -19.07 6.36 33.22
C THR A 125 -20.12 6.20 32.12
N LYS A 126 -20.52 7.31 31.48
CA LYS A 126 -21.40 7.37 30.30
C LYS A 126 -20.57 7.59 29.04
N VAL A 127 -20.78 6.78 28.02
CA VAL A 127 -20.19 6.92 26.69
C VAL A 127 -21.28 7.38 25.72
N VAL A 128 -21.10 8.53 25.09
CA VAL A 128 -21.94 9.01 24.00
C VAL A 128 -21.23 8.70 22.69
N TRP A 129 -21.81 7.83 21.87
CA TRP A 129 -21.25 7.45 20.58
C TRP A 129 -22.03 8.08 19.44
N LEU A 130 -21.46 9.12 18.81
CA LEU A 130 -21.93 9.62 17.52
C LEU A 130 -21.43 8.66 16.42
N LYS A 131 -22.30 7.73 16.05
CA LYS A 131 -21.98 6.60 15.17
C LYS A 131 -22.20 6.96 13.71
N SER A 132 -21.30 6.54 12.82
CA SER A 132 -21.45 6.65 11.37
C SER A 132 -21.85 8.05 10.87
N ALA A 133 -21.25 9.11 11.42
CA ALA A 133 -21.59 10.49 11.08
C ALA A 133 -21.20 10.86 9.65
N ASN A 134 -22.15 10.74 8.72
CA ASN A 134 -21.93 10.94 7.28
C ASN A 134 -22.02 12.42 6.84
N PHE A 135 -22.12 13.35 7.80
CA PHE A 135 -22.19 14.80 7.59
C PHE A 135 -20.89 15.51 8.00
N LEU A 136 -19.82 14.76 8.30
CA LEU A 136 -18.50 15.31 8.60
C LEU A 136 -17.61 15.49 7.36
N GLY A 137 -18.01 14.94 6.21
CA GLY A 137 -17.32 15.06 4.92
C GLY A 137 -17.53 16.41 4.23
N ASP A 138 -17.46 16.43 2.89
CA ASP A 138 -17.62 17.64 2.08
C ASP A 138 -18.74 17.54 1.03
N ASP A 139 -19.92 17.14 1.46
CA ASP A 139 -21.12 17.06 0.62
C ASP A 139 -22.11 18.22 0.87
N GLN A 140 -23.21 18.23 0.11
CA GLN A 140 -24.22 19.29 0.18
C GLN A 140 -24.87 19.41 1.56
N LYS A 141 -25.13 18.29 2.25
CA LYS A 141 -25.74 18.29 3.59
C LYS A 141 -24.75 18.84 4.63
N ALA A 142 -23.49 18.43 4.57
CA ALA A 142 -22.42 18.94 5.41
C ALA A 142 -22.19 20.44 5.21
N ARG A 143 -22.40 20.98 4.01
CA ARG A 143 -22.23 22.43 3.71
C ARG A 143 -23.40 23.31 4.19
N SER A 144 -24.50 22.74 4.66
CA SER A 144 -25.64 23.51 5.16
C SER A 144 -25.26 24.37 6.38
N ASN A 145 -25.74 25.60 6.41
CA ASN A 145 -25.54 26.51 7.55
C ASN A 145 -26.04 25.91 8.88
N ALA A 146 -27.17 25.18 8.86
CA ALA A 146 -27.71 24.54 10.05
C ALA A 146 -26.76 23.49 10.64
N VAL A 147 -26.14 22.68 9.76
CA VAL A 147 -25.16 21.65 10.16
C VAL A 147 -23.86 22.30 10.62
N GLN A 148 -23.37 23.31 9.93
CA GLN A 148 -22.16 24.02 10.33
C GLN A 148 -22.30 24.73 11.68
N PHE A 149 -23.45 25.36 11.92
CA PHE A 149 -23.74 25.98 13.21
C PHE A 149 -23.77 24.94 14.33
N ALA A 150 -24.49 23.82 14.14
CA ALA A 150 -24.55 22.75 15.14
C ALA A 150 -23.18 22.09 15.40
N LEU A 151 -22.35 21.89 14.36
CA LEU A 151 -20.98 21.39 14.52
C LEU A 151 -20.08 22.36 15.26
N GLU A 152 -20.29 23.67 15.11
CA GLU A 152 -19.56 24.69 15.87
C GLU A 152 -19.96 24.66 17.35
N GLU A 153 -21.24 24.50 17.68
CA GLU A 153 -21.71 24.29 19.06
C GLU A 153 -21.09 23.04 19.69
N LEU A 154 -21.07 21.92 18.95
CA LEU A 154 -20.41 20.69 19.41
C LEU A 154 -18.90 20.86 19.55
N SER A 155 -18.26 21.63 18.66
CA SER A 155 -16.82 21.96 18.75
C SER A 155 -16.52 22.72 20.03
N GLN A 156 -17.33 23.73 20.36
CA GLN A 156 -17.19 24.50 21.59
C GLN A 156 -17.33 23.61 22.83
N LEU A 157 -18.27 22.65 22.82
CA LEU A 157 -18.42 21.69 23.91
C LEU A 157 -17.22 20.75 24.05
N VAL A 158 -16.65 20.29 22.92
CA VAL A 158 -15.41 19.48 22.92
C VAL A 158 -14.22 20.29 23.47
N GLU A 159 -14.17 21.60 23.18
CA GLU A 159 -13.12 22.49 23.68
C GLU A 159 -13.32 22.90 25.14
N SER A 160 -14.55 23.12 25.61
CA SER A 160 -14.82 23.37 27.03
C SER A 160 -14.62 22.10 27.86
N GLY A 161 -14.87 20.94 27.26
CA GLY A 161 -14.85 19.64 27.92
C GLY A 161 -16.17 19.34 28.62
N PHE A 162 -16.37 18.07 28.93
CA PHE A 162 -17.48 17.55 29.73
C PHE A 162 -16.90 16.80 30.94
N GLY A 163 -17.72 16.53 31.95
CA GLY A 163 -17.29 15.95 33.23
C GLY A 163 -16.49 14.65 33.07
N PRO A 164 -15.67 14.27 34.09
CA PRO A 164 -14.76 13.13 34.00
C PRO A 164 -15.48 11.79 33.76
N ASP A 165 -16.77 11.73 34.09
CA ASP A 165 -17.61 10.54 33.97
C ASP A 165 -18.36 10.45 32.62
N VAL A 166 -18.13 11.40 31.70
CA VAL A 166 -18.71 11.38 30.35
C VAL A 166 -17.57 11.23 29.34
N ALA A 167 -17.76 10.36 28.35
CA ALA A 167 -16.87 10.15 27.22
C ALA A 167 -17.60 10.34 25.89
N LEU A 168 -16.94 10.95 24.90
CA LEU A 168 -17.42 11.08 23.52
C LEU A 168 -16.63 10.13 22.62
N LEU A 169 -17.35 9.35 21.81
CA LEU A 169 -16.81 8.60 20.69
C LEU A 169 -17.45 9.11 19.39
N VAL A 170 -16.63 9.50 18.43
CA VAL A 170 -17.09 9.87 17.07
C VAL A 170 -16.59 8.83 16.08
N SER A 171 -17.46 8.35 15.19
CA SER A 171 -17.03 7.51 14.07
C SER A 171 -17.60 8.00 12.74
N ALA A 172 -16.76 8.11 11.71
CA ALA A 172 -17.17 8.60 10.39
C ALA A 172 -16.26 8.07 9.27
N THR A 173 -16.83 7.76 8.12
CA THR A 173 -16.08 7.29 6.94
C THR A 173 -15.41 8.43 6.17
N GLU A 174 -16.01 9.62 6.22
CA GLU A 174 -15.48 10.81 5.56
C GLU A 174 -15.43 11.97 6.53
N VAL A 175 -14.31 12.70 6.52
CA VAL A 175 -14.12 13.91 7.32
C VAL A 175 -13.36 14.96 6.54
N ASP A 176 -13.92 16.17 6.44
CA ASP A 176 -13.24 17.32 5.87
C ASP A 176 -12.22 17.88 6.87
N LYS A 177 -10.94 17.57 6.62
CA LYS A 177 -9.80 17.95 7.47
C LYS A 177 -9.61 19.47 7.63
N ARG A 178 -10.27 20.29 6.80
CA ARG A 178 -10.15 21.76 6.84
C ARG A 178 -11.09 22.41 7.87
N ARG A 179 -12.18 21.73 8.26
CA ARG A 179 -13.26 22.27 9.08
C ARG A 179 -12.88 22.39 10.56
N SER A 180 -13.56 23.31 11.27
CA SER A 180 -13.30 23.63 12.69
C SER A 180 -13.47 22.41 13.59
N PHE A 181 -14.54 21.63 13.40
CA PHE A 181 -14.82 20.44 14.21
C PHE A 181 -13.69 19.39 14.17
N TYR A 182 -13.13 19.09 12.98
CA TYR A 182 -12.00 18.16 12.89
C TYR A 182 -10.74 18.71 13.59
N LYS A 183 -10.48 20.02 13.49
CA LYS A 183 -9.37 20.66 14.20
C LYS A 183 -9.57 20.61 15.73
N ALA A 184 -10.80 20.76 16.21
CA ALA A 184 -11.14 20.61 17.62
C ALA A 184 -10.89 19.18 18.11
N LEU A 185 -11.30 18.16 17.34
CA LEU A 185 -11.00 16.76 17.62
C LEU A 185 -9.49 16.50 17.66
N LEU A 186 -8.70 16.99 16.70
CA LEU A 186 -7.24 16.81 16.73
C LEU A 186 -6.57 17.41 17.98
N LYS A 187 -7.15 18.46 18.55
CA LYS A 187 -6.61 19.16 19.73
C LYS A 187 -6.97 18.47 21.04
N ARG A 188 -8.13 17.82 21.12
CA ARG A 188 -8.72 17.32 22.38
C ARG A 188 -9.03 15.82 22.40
N ALA A 189 -9.04 15.15 21.26
CA ALA A 189 -9.41 13.75 21.12
C ALA A 189 -8.23 12.86 20.75
N GLU A 190 -8.30 11.60 21.15
CA GLU A 190 -7.48 10.54 20.56
C GLU A 190 -8.08 10.16 19.19
N VAL A 191 -7.49 10.70 18.11
CA VAL A 191 -7.95 10.48 16.74
C VAL A 191 -7.19 9.31 16.11
N GLN A 192 -7.93 8.29 15.68
CA GLN A 192 -7.43 7.16 14.90
C GLN A 192 -7.96 7.26 13.47
N VAL A 193 -7.07 7.20 12.49
CA VAL A 193 -7.42 7.33 11.06
C VAL A 193 -7.20 5.99 10.35
N PHE A 194 -8.25 5.46 9.74
CA PHE A 194 -8.27 4.21 8.97
C PHE A 194 -8.71 4.49 7.55
N ASP A 195 -7.75 4.81 6.69
CA ASP A 195 -8.00 5.02 5.27
C ASP A 195 -7.82 3.71 4.50
N ARG A 196 -8.61 3.52 3.43
CA ARG A 196 -8.41 2.40 2.50
C ARG A 196 -7.02 2.50 1.90
N LEU A 197 -6.39 1.36 1.71
CA LEU A 197 -5.18 1.31 0.90
C LEU A 197 -5.53 1.71 -0.53
N ASP A 198 -4.87 2.74 -1.03
CA ASP A 198 -4.96 3.12 -2.43
C ASP A 198 -4.05 2.20 -3.24
N SER A 199 -4.64 1.20 -3.89
CA SER A 199 -3.94 0.26 -4.78
C SER A 199 -3.30 0.95 -6.00
N GLY A 200 -3.58 2.24 -6.24
CA GLY A 200 -2.93 3.07 -7.24
C GLY A 200 -1.70 3.84 -6.73
N ARG A 201 -1.47 3.91 -5.41
CA ARG A 201 -0.32 4.58 -4.79
C ARG A 201 0.95 3.73 -4.93
N ALA A 202 2.14 4.31 -4.84
CA ALA A 202 3.38 3.52 -4.83
C ALA A 202 3.63 2.99 -3.41
N GLY A 203 3.92 1.69 -3.26
CA GLY A 203 4.21 1.07 -1.97
C GLY A 203 2.99 0.64 -1.16
N TRP A 204 1.78 0.64 -1.75
CA TRP A 204 0.58 0.11 -1.10
C TRP A 204 0.72 -1.38 -0.78
N GLU A 205 1.52 -2.10 -1.56
CA GLU A 205 1.78 -3.53 -1.39
C GLU A 205 2.53 -3.80 -0.08
N GLU A 206 3.47 -2.94 0.32
CA GLU A 206 4.21 -3.09 1.58
C GLU A 206 3.29 -2.88 2.79
N GLU A 207 2.44 -1.85 2.71
CA GLU A 207 1.47 -1.54 3.76
C GLU A 207 0.42 -2.66 3.87
N ALA A 208 -0.08 -3.16 2.74
CA ALA A 208 -0.97 -4.31 2.70
C ALA A 208 -0.30 -5.57 3.27
N THR A 209 0.96 -5.83 2.93
CA THR A 209 1.72 -6.99 3.43
C THR A 209 1.89 -6.95 4.94
N GLU A 210 2.24 -5.79 5.50
CA GLU A 210 2.35 -5.60 6.95
C GLU A 210 1.01 -5.78 7.65
N ILE A 211 -0.07 -5.27 7.05
CA ILE A 211 -1.43 -5.45 7.56
C ILE A 211 -1.83 -6.93 7.57
N VAL A 212 -1.60 -7.65 6.46
CA VAL A 212 -1.90 -9.09 6.37
C VAL A 212 -1.06 -9.87 7.37
N ARG A 213 0.25 -9.59 7.48
CA ARG A 213 1.16 -10.26 8.42
C ARG A 213 0.67 -10.11 9.86
N ARG A 214 0.33 -8.88 10.28
CA ARG A 214 -0.20 -8.61 11.63
C ARG A 214 -1.52 -9.33 11.90
N ARG A 215 -2.41 -9.43 10.90
CA ARG A 215 -3.70 -10.13 11.03
C ARG A 215 -3.56 -11.64 11.04
N ALA A 216 -2.63 -12.18 10.25
CA ALA A 216 -2.26 -13.58 10.24
C ALA A 216 -1.65 -13.99 11.59
N GLU A 217 -0.74 -13.18 12.15
CA GLU A 217 -0.12 -13.40 13.47
C GLU A 217 -1.17 -13.47 14.59
N LYS A 218 -2.15 -12.56 14.59
CA LYS A 218 -3.28 -12.59 15.56
C LYS A 218 -4.05 -13.92 15.51
N ARG A 219 -4.15 -14.53 14.32
CA ARG A 219 -4.79 -15.84 14.09
C ARG A 219 -3.81 -17.02 14.20
N LYS A 220 -2.53 -16.75 14.48
CA LYS A 220 -1.44 -17.73 14.51
C LYS A 220 -1.20 -18.43 13.17
N LEU A 221 -1.62 -17.83 12.05
CA LEU A 221 -1.36 -18.32 10.70
C LEU A 221 0.08 -18.02 10.29
N GLN A 222 0.74 -18.96 9.64
CA GLN A 222 2.15 -18.91 9.22
C GLN A 222 2.22 -18.97 7.70
N PHE A 223 2.34 -17.81 7.05
CA PHE A 223 2.48 -17.72 5.61
C PHE A 223 3.93 -17.97 5.17
N ASP A 224 4.10 -18.75 4.11
CA ASP A 224 5.30 -18.66 3.28
C ASP A 224 5.35 -17.29 2.59
N GLU A 225 6.54 -16.76 2.31
CA GLU A 225 6.68 -15.43 1.70
C GLU A 225 5.96 -15.36 0.33
N ASP A 226 6.11 -16.37 -0.53
CA ASP A 226 5.42 -16.43 -1.83
C ASP A 226 3.89 -16.51 -1.66
N ALA A 227 3.39 -17.16 -0.60
CA ALA A 227 1.97 -17.27 -0.30
C ALA A 227 1.39 -15.94 0.20
N LEU A 228 2.16 -15.20 1.00
CA LEU A 228 1.80 -13.88 1.50
C LEU A 228 1.71 -12.87 0.35
N ASP A 229 2.70 -12.86 -0.53
CA ASP A 229 2.73 -12.01 -1.72
C ASP A 229 1.50 -12.27 -2.61
N LEU A 230 1.19 -13.55 -2.86
CA LEU A 230 0.00 -13.91 -3.62
C LEU A 230 -1.28 -13.45 -2.92
N PHE A 231 -1.42 -13.68 -1.61
CA PHE A 231 -2.61 -13.31 -0.84
C PHE A 231 -2.88 -11.80 -0.87
N VAL A 232 -1.85 -10.98 -0.61
CA VAL A 232 -1.94 -9.51 -0.65
C VAL A 232 -2.43 -9.03 -2.00
N LEU A 233 -1.92 -9.67 -3.06
CA LEU A 233 -2.27 -9.30 -4.41
C LEU A 233 -3.69 -9.70 -4.80
N LEU A 234 -4.13 -10.91 -4.43
CA LEU A 234 -5.49 -11.39 -4.70
C LEU A 234 -6.55 -10.55 -3.97
N THR A 235 -6.19 -10.03 -2.79
CA THR A 235 -7.06 -9.17 -1.98
C THR A 235 -6.96 -7.69 -2.35
N GLY A 236 -5.97 -7.28 -3.14
CA GLY A 236 -5.83 -5.92 -3.67
C GLY A 236 -5.71 -4.83 -2.60
N GLY A 237 -5.35 -5.19 -1.37
CA GLY A 237 -5.33 -4.27 -0.23
C GLY A 237 -6.72 -3.91 0.30
N ASP A 238 -7.80 -4.55 -0.17
CA ASP A 238 -9.13 -4.39 0.41
C ASP A 238 -9.16 -5.11 1.77
N THR A 239 -9.21 -4.31 2.82
CA THR A 239 -9.16 -4.75 4.20
C THR A 239 -10.25 -5.74 4.60
N ARG A 240 -11.47 -5.54 4.07
CA ARG A 240 -12.60 -6.44 4.31
C ARG A 240 -12.38 -7.75 3.57
N GLN A 241 -11.87 -7.71 2.34
CA GLN A 241 -11.50 -8.92 1.62
C GLN A 241 -10.37 -9.67 2.35
N ILE A 242 -9.33 -8.98 2.81
CA ILE A 242 -8.25 -9.55 3.63
C ILE A 242 -8.82 -10.32 4.83
N GLU A 243 -9.69 -9.70 5.62
CA GLU A 243 -10.26 -10.37 6.81
C GLU A 243 -11.10 -11.59 6.44
N ASN A 244 -11.96 -11.48 5.41
CA ASN A 244 -12.79 -12.59 4.95
C ASN A 244 -11.95 -13.78 4.46
N GLU A 245 -10.91 -13.52 3.67
CA GLU A 245 -10.06 -14.59 3.14
C GLU A 245 -9.16 -15.20 4.23
N LEU A 246 -8.68 -14.41 5.19
CA LEU A 246 -7.96 -14.94 6.37
C LEU A 246 -8.86 -15.82 7.25
N GLU A 247 -10.12 -15.43 7.46
CA GLU A 247 -11.10 -16.23 8.19
C GLU A 247 -11.36 -17.57 7.49
N LYS A 248 -11.53 -17.56 6.15
CA LYS A 248 -11.67 -18.81 5.38
C LYS A 248 -10.47 -19.73 5.52
N ILE A 249 -9.25 -19.18 5.44
CA ILE A 249 -8.02 -19.96 5.61
C ILE A 249 -7.95 -20.56 7.03
N ASP A 250 -8.27 -19.77 8.06
CA ASP A 250 -8.26 -20.23 9.46
C ASP A 250 -9.26 -21.38 9.68
N VAL A 251 -10.50 -21.21 9.19
CA VAL A 251 -11.54 -22.24 9.26
C VAL A 251 -11.13 -23.50 8.48
N PHE A 252 -10.53 -23.34 7.31
CA PHE A 252 -10.10 -24.47 6.48
C PHE A 252 -8.96 -25.27 7.12
N LEU A 253 -7.96 -24.59 7.71
CA LEU A 253 -6.81 -25.25 8.33
C LEU A 253 -7.11 -25.88 9.69
N GLY A 254 -8.11 -25.37 10.43
CA GLY A 254 -8.56 -25.93 11.69
C GLY A 254 -7.49 -25.92 12.78
N LYS A 255 -6.69 -26.98 12.88
CA LYS A 255 -5.54 -27.09 13.81
C LYS A 255 -4.20 -26.78 13.15
N ASP A 256 -4.10 -26.94 11.84
CA ASP A 256 -2.90 -26.58 11.08
C ASP A 256 -2.77 -25.06 11.01
N ARG A 257 -1.56 -24.55 10.82
CA ARG A 257 -1.25 -23.13 10.79
C ARG A 257 -0.39 -22.73 9.59
N ALA A 258 0.16 -23.68 8.84
CA ALA A 258 0.99 -23.39 7.68
C ALA A 258 0.12 -22.98 6.47
N VAL A 259 0.43 -21.83 5.89
CA VAL A 259 -0.23 -21.28 4.71
C VAL A 259 0.76 -21.28 3.55
N HIS A 260 0.70 -22.35 2.76
CA HIS A 260 1.52 -22.52 1.55
C HIS A 260 0.87 -21.89 0.33
N LEU A 261 1.66 -21.66 -0.73
CA LEU A 261 1.21 -21.03 -1.98
C LEU A 261 -0.01 -21.74 -2.60
N ASP A 262 0.01 -23.08 -2.63
CA ASP A 262 -1.08 -23.89 -3.20
C ASP A 262 -2.38 -23.77 -2.41
N LEU A 263 -2.28 -23.60 -1.08
CA LEU A 263 -3.44 -23.38 -0.24
C LEU A 263 -4.12 -22.04 -0.58
N VAL A 264 -3.32 -20.99 -0.73
CA VAL A 264 -3.84 -19.67 -1.11
C VAL A 264 -4.53 -19.74 -2.48
N ARG A 265 -3.90 -20.39 -3.48
CA ARG A 265 -4.49 -20.63 -4.81
C ARG A 265 -5.83 -21.37 -4.75
N LYS A 266 -5.97 -22.30 -3.81
CA LYS A 266 -7.16 -23.13 -3.65
C LYS A 266 -8.31 -22.42 -2.92
N ILE A 267 -7.99 -21.68 -1.86
CA ILE A 267 -8.99 -21.13 -0.93
C ILE A 267 -9.40 -19.72 -1.30
N VAL A 268 -8.45 -18.90 -1.75
CA VAL A 268 -8.71 -17.50 -2.09
C VAL A 268 -9.17 -17.46 -3.54
N PRO A 269 -10.46 -17.19 -3.80
CA PRO A 269 -10.95 -17.15 -5.16
C PRO A 269 -10.23 -16.03 -5.90
N LEU A 270 -9.74 -16.37 -7.10
CA LEU A 270 -9.17 -15.39 -7.99
C LEU A 270 -10.27 -14.40 -8.36
N SER A 271 -10.14 -13.15 -7.91
CA SER A 271 -10.88 -12.04 -8.51
C SER A 271 -10.51 -11.94 -10.00
N ARG A 272 -11.27 -11.20 -10.81
CA ARG A 272 -10.87 -10.93 -12.21
C ARG A 272 -9.42 -10.43 -12.30
N ALA A 273 -9.04 -9.53 -11.39
CA ALA A 273 -7.67 -9.05 -11.25
C ALA A 273 -6.70 -10.17 -10.85
N GLY A 274 -7.13 -11.09 -9.97
CA GLY A 274 -6.35 -12.26 -9.56
C GLY A 274 -6.10 -13.27 -10.69
N VAL A 275 -7.08 -13.56 -11.55
CA VAL A 275 -6.89 -14.50 -12.69
C VAL A 275 -5.93 -13.90 -13.73
N ILE A 276 -6.06 -12.60 -14.02
CA ILE A 276 -5.13 -11.86 -14.88
C ILE A 276 -3.71 -11.89 -14.32
N PHE A 277 -3.57 -11.73 -13.00
CA PHE A 277 -2.27 -11.84 -12.35
C PHE A 277 -1.69 -13.24 -12.43
N GLU A 278 -2.49 -14.27 -12.14
CA GLU A 278 -2.03 -15.66 -12.24
C GLU A 278 -1.59 -16.02 -13.66
N LEU A 279 -2.29 -15.52 -14.68
CA LEU A 279 -1.88 -15.69 -16.07
C LEU A 279 -0.53 -15.01 -16.33
N SER A 280 -0.38 -13.79 -15.83
CA SER A 280 0.89 -13.04 -15.91
C SER A 280 2.04 -13.80 -15.24
N ASN A 281 1.79 -14.41 -14.08
CA ASN A 281 2.79 -15.20 -13.35
C ASN A 281 3.12 -16.51 -14.08
N ALA A 282 2.12 -17.23 -14.58
CA ALA A 282 2.31 -18.44 -15.37
C ALA A 282 3.19 -18.16 -16.61
N LEU A 283 2.90 -17.08 -17.32
CA LEU A 283 3.73 -16.60 -18.44
C LEU A 283 5.17 -16.31 -17.98
N ALA A 284 5.36 -15.53 -16.92
CA ALA A 284 6.69 -15.19 -16.41
C ALA A 284 7.48 -16.39 -15.88
N MET A 285 6.81 -17.43 -15.41
CA MET A 285 7.41 -18.68 -14.94
C MET A 285 7.70 -19.68 -16.06
N ARG A 286 7.19 -19.43 -17.28
CA ARG A 286 7.15 -20.36 -18.40
C ARG A 286 6.32 -21.63 -18.11
N ASP A 287 5.23 -21.47 -17.39
CA ASP A 287 4.27 -22.54 -17.14
C ASP A 287 3.19 -22.56 -18.22
N LEU A 288 3.46 -23.32 -19.29
CA LEU A 288 2.59 -23.38 -20.47
C LEU A 288 1.21 -23.98 -20.15
N GLU A 289 1.18 -25.08 -19.38
CA GLU A 289 -0.05 -25.78 -19.05
C GLU A 289 -0.98 -24.87 -18.23
N LEU A 290 -0.45 -24.22 -17.19
CA LEU A 290 -1.22 -23.30 -16.37
C LEU A 290 -1.65 -22.06 -17.17
N ALA A 291 -0.79 -21.50 -18.01
CA ALA A 291 -1.14 -20.33 -18.82
C ALA A 291 -2.31 -20.61 -19.77
N LEU A 292 -2.29 -21.76 -20.46
CA LEU A 292 -3.38 -22.17 -21.35
C LEU A 292 -4.69 -22.42 -20.58
N ALA A 293 -4.62 -23.09 -19.43
CA ALA A 293 -5.79 -23.32 -18.59
C ALA A 293 -6.42 -22.01 -18.09
N LEU A 294 -5.60 -21.01 -17.73
CA LEU A 294 -6.07 -19.71 -17.27
C LEU A 294 -6.67 -18.87 -18.39
N VAL A 295 -6.11 -18.93 -19.62
CA VAL A 295 -6.71 -18.28 -20.81
C VAL A 295 -8.11 -18.83 -21.07
N ARG A 296 -8.27 -20.16 -21.11
CA ARG A 296 -9.59 -20.79 -21.30
C ARG A 296 -10.58 -20.36 -20.24
N ARG A 297 -10.16 -20.41 -18.97
CA ARG A 297 -10.99 -19.98 -17.84
C ARG A 297 -11.47 -18.53 -17.97
N LEU A 298 -10.61 -17.61 -18.43
CA LEU A 298 -11.00 -16.22 -18.64
C LEU A 298 -12.03 -16.08 -19.76
N LEU A 299 -11.86 -16.81 -20.87
CA LEU A 299 -12.83 -16.83 -21.97
C LEU A 299 -14.18 -17.42 -21.54
N ASP A 300 -14.16 -18.53 -20.79
CA ASP A 300 -15.38 -19.16 -20.23
C ASP A 300 -16.13 -18.23 -19.26
N GLN A 301 -15.41 -17.32 -18.59
CA GLN A 301 -15.98 -16.28 -17.73
C GLN A 301 -16.56 -15.08 -18.51
N GLY A 302 -16.48 -15.09 -19.85
CA GLY A 302 -16.99 -14.03 -20.71
C GLY A 302 -16.03 -12.84 -20.88
N GLU A 303 -14.75 -12.98 -20.50
CA GLU A 303 -13.75 -11.95 -20.74
C GLU A 303 -13.46 -11.82 -22.23
N SER A 304 -13.28 -10.57 -22.70
CA SER A 304 -12.95 -10.36 -24.12
C SER A 304 -11.51 -10.80 -24.40
N ALA A 305 -11.30 -11.51 -25.51
CA ALA A 305 -9.97 -11.99 -25.89
C ALA A 305 -8.95 -10.85 -26.07
N VAL A 306 -9.40 -9.73 -26.66
CA VAL A 306 -8.61 -8.49 -26.75
C VAL A 306 -8.27 -7.96 -25.36
N GLY A 307 -9.22 -8.01 -24.41
CA GLY A 307 -8.99 -7.64 -23.02
C GLY A 307 -7.93 -8.51 -22.35
N ILE A 308 -8.02 -9.83 -22.48
CA ILE A 308 -7.03 -10.79 -21.95
C ILE A 308 -5.64 -10.48 -22.51
N LEU A 309 -5.53 -10.30 -23.83
CA LEU A 309 -4.26 -9.99 -24.49
C LEU A 309 -3.67 -8.67 -23.99
N LEU A 310 -4.45 -7.59 -23.97
CA LEU A 310 -3.95 -6.24 -23.68
C LEU A 310 -3.76 -5.95 -22.19
N VAL A 311 -4.49 -6.64 -21.30
CA VAL A 311 -4.42 -6.40 -19.85
C VAL A 311 -3.51 -7.40 -19.15
N ALA A 312 -3.38 -8.65 -19.63
CA ALA A 312 -2.56 -9.68 -18.99
C ALA A 312 -1.26 -9.95 -19.77
N ILE A 313 -1.39 -10.40 -21.02
CA ILE A 313 -0.28 -10.98 -21.78
C ILE A 313 0.73 -9.89 -22.17
N VAL A 314 0.27 -8.86 -22.87
CA VAL A 314 1.11 -7.77 -23.39
C VAL A 314 1.86 -7.03 -22.27
N PRO A 315 1.22 -6.61 -21.16
CA PRO A 315 1.93 -5.94 -20.07
C PRO A 315 2.99 -6.83 -19.41
N THR A 316 2.73 -8.13 -19.31
CA THR A 316 3.68 -9.11 -18.76
C THR A 316 4.93 -9.23 -19.62
N ILE A 317 4.75 -9.52 -20.91
CA ILE A 317 5.86 -9.67 -21.86
C ILE A 317 6.65 -8.35 -21.98
N ARG A 318 5.96 -7.21 -22.04
CA ARG A 318 6.61 -5.89 -22.05
C ARG A 318 7.43 -5.66 -20.80
N SER A 319 6.90 -5.98 -19.61
CA SER A 319 7.64 -5.79 -18.35
C SER A 319 8.86 -6.70 -18.27
N LEU A 320 8.75 -7.95 -18.73
CA LEU A 320 9.89 -8.87 -18.85
C LEU A 320 10.94 -8.33 -19.81
N LEU A 321 10.55 -7.82 -20.99
CA LEU A 321 11.46 -7.24 -21.97
C LEU A 321 12.21 -6.04 -21.41
N LEU A 322 11.49 -5.08 -20.82
CA LEU A 322 12.07 -3.88 -20.24
C LEU A 322 13.01 -4.21 -19.06
N ALA A 323 12.59 -5.12 -18.18
CA ALA A 323 13.42 -5.56 -17.07
C ALA A 323 14.70 -6.25 -17.57
N LYS A 324 14.58 -7.16 -18.54
CA LYS A 324 15.71 -7.87 -19.14
C LYS A 324 16.71 -6.92 -19.79
N ASP A 325 16.20 -5.99 -20.61
CA ASP A 325 17.02 -5.00 -21.31
C ASP A 325 17.81 -4.11 -20.33
N LEU A 326 17.16 -3.59 -19.29
CA LEU A 326 17.82 -2.82 -18.24
C LEU A 326 18.88 -3.63 -17.48
N MET A 327 18.57 -4.89 -17.16
CA MET A 327 19.51 -5.79 -16.48
C MET A 327 20.75 -6.05 -17.33
N GLU A 328 20.60 -6.26 -18.63
CA GLU A 328 21.71 -6.49 -19.55
C GLU A 328 22.54 -5.22 -19.79
N ARG A 329 21.89 -4.11 -20.15
CA ARG A 329 22.58 -2.83 -20.48
C ARG A 329 23.33 -2.24 -19.30
N HIS A 330 22.74 -2.31 -18.11
CA HIS A 330 23.30 -1.70 -16.89
C HIS A 330 23.89 -2.72 -15.92
N ARG A 331 23.99 -3.99 -16.31
CA ARG A 331 24.55 -5.09 -15.51
C ARG A 331 23.90 -5.19 -14.12
N LEU A 332 22.59 -4.98 -14.06
CA LEU A 332 21.84 -5.07 -12.80
C LEU A 332 21.73 -6.54 -12.39
N PRO A 333 22.05 -6.88 -11.13
CA PRO A 333 21.89 -8.24 -10.65
C PRO A 333 20.42 -8.61 -10.59
N ARG A 334 20.13 -9.91 -10.62
CA ARG A 334 18.79 -10.42 -10.36
C ARG A 334 18.35 -9.94 -8.96
N PRO A 335 17.21 -9.24 -8.85
CA PRO A 335 16.69 -8.83 -7.56
C PRO A 335 16.13 -10.04 -6.81
N GLN A 336 16.26 -10.05 -5.48
CA GLN A 336 15.54 -10.99 -4.62
C GLN A 336 14.12 -10.50 -4.33
N THR A 337 13.91 -9.18 -4.30
CA THR A 337 12.61 -8.56 -4.11
C THR A 337 12.36 -7.48 -5.16
N PRO A 338 11.11 -7.19 -5.56
CA PRO A 338 10.81 -6.17 -6.56
C PRO A 338 11.44 -4.81 -6.23
N PHE A 339 11.38 -4.39 -4.96
CA PHE A 339 11.90 -3.10 -4.50
C PHE A 339 13.41 -2.93 -4.66
N GLN A 340 14.19 -4.01 -4.59
CA GLN A 340 15.63 -3.94 -4.87
C GLN A 340 15.87 -3.49 -6.32
N PHE A 341 15.06 -3.99 -7.25
CA PHE A 341 15.11 -3.58 -8.65
C PHE A 341 14.65 -2.12 -8.82
N ILE A 342 13.56 -1.73 -8.17
CA ILE A 342 13.05 -0.34 -8.19
C ILE A 342 14.13 0.64 -7.69
N SER A 343 14.81 0.29 -6.60
CA SER A 343 15.92 1.11 -6.07
C SER A 343 17.11 1.17 -7.03
N ALA A 344 17.39 0.07 -7.74
CA ALA A 344 18.45 0.03 -8.74
C ALA A 344 18.13 0.92 -9.95
N ILE A 345 16.93 0.83 -10.51
CA ILE A 345 16.53 1.65 -11.67
C ILE A 345 16.45 3.15 -11.31
N ASN A 346 16.06 3.49 -10.08
CA ASN A 346 16.01 4.89 -9.63
C ASN A 346 17.40 5.53 -9.47
N ARG A 347 18.48 4.72 -9.48
CA ARG A 347 19.88 5.20 -9.47
C ARG A 347 20.46 5.31 -10.87
N LEU A 348 19.76 4.82 -11.88
CA LEU A 348 20.17 4.96 -13.27
C LEU A 348 20.00 6.42 -13.73
N PRO A 349 20.78 6.85 -14.72
CA PRO A 349 20.60 8.17 -15.31
C PRO A 349 19.23 8.28 -16.01
N ALA A 350 18.73 9.51 -16.17
CA ALA A 350 17.36 9.76 -16.61
C ALA A 350 17.07 9.24 -18.03
N ASP A 351 18.05 9.30 -18.92
CA ASP A 351 18.02 8.76 -20.28
C ASP A 351 17.80 7.23 -20.30
N ALA A 352 18.41 6.51 -19.35
CA ALA A 352 18.26 5.07 -19.23
C ALA A 352 16.84 4.62 -18.83
N THR A 353 16.03 5.51 -18.25
CA THR A 353 14.67 5.19 -17.76
C THR A 353 13.56 5.95 -18.48
N GLU A 354 13.89 6.73 -19.51
CA GLU A 354 12.96 7.59 -20.24
C GLU A 354 11.82 6.80 -20.89
N HIS A 355 12.14 5.64 -21.45
CA HIS A 355 11.21 4.76 -22.16
C HIS A 355 10.30 3.93 -21.26
N LEU A 356 10.44 4.02 -19.93
CA LEU A 356 9.65 3.24 -18.98
C LEU A 356 8.25 3.84 -18.78
N PRO A 357 7.21 3.00 -18.54
CA PRO A 357 5.87 3.49 -18.23
C PRO A 357 5.86 4.39 -17.00
N ARG A 358 5.17 5.53 -17.07
CA ARG A 358 5.03 6.49 -15.97
C ARG A 358 3.59 6.60 -15.48
N ARG A 359 3.44 6.86 -14.19
CA ARG A 359 2.17 7.23 -13.54
C ARG A 359 1.84 8.69 -13.83
N LYS A 360 0.62 9.12 -13.49
CA LYS A 360 0.14 10.50 -13.70
C LYS A 360 0.98 11.55 -12.97
N ASP A 361 1.65 11.17 -11.89
CA ASP A 361 2.57 12.01 -11.10
C ASP A 361 4.00 12.07 -11.69
N GLY A 362 4.24 11.40 -12.82
CA GLY A 362 5.55 11.33 -13.48
C GLY A 362 6.50 10.27 -12.92
N SER A 363 6.13 9.57 -11.85
CA SER A 363 6.93 8.47 -11.29
C SER A 363 6.90 7.22 -12.18
N ILE A 364 7.96 6.41 -12.16
CA ILE A 364 8.04 5.17 -12.94
C ILE A 364 7.07 4.14 -12.34
N ASN A 365 6.27 3.48 -13.18
CA ASN A 365 5.47 2.34 -12.76
C ASN A 365 6.37 1.09 -12.59
N ALA A 366 7.05 1.02 -11.44
CA ALA A 366 8.21 0.16 -11.27
C ALA A 366 7.95 -1.21 -10.62
N TYR A 367 6.79 -1.41 -9.99
CA TYR A 367 6.52 -2.65 -9.25
C TYR A 367 6.42 -3.87 -10.16
N ALA A 368 5.63 -3.79 -11.23
CA ALA A 368 5.54 -4.84 -12.25
C ALA A 368 6.91 -5.14 -12.92
N LEU A 369 7.74 -4.11 -13.10
CA LEU A 369 9.12 -4.28 -13.59
C LEU A 369 9.99 -5.04 -12.59
N GLY A 370 9.84 -4.78 -11.29
CA GLY A 370 10.55 -5.50 -10.23
C GLY A 370 10.18 -6.98 -10.16
N ILE A 371 8.88 -7.30 -10.26
CA ILE A 371 8.39 -8.69 -10.34
C ILE A 371 8.94 -9.38 -11.59
N ALA A 372 8.85 -8.70 -12.74
CA ALA A 372 9.38 -9.21 -13.99
C ALA A 372 10.90 -9.44 -13.92
N ALA A 373 11.67 -8.55 -13.30
CA ALA A 373 13.11 -8.68 -13.14
C ALA A 373 13.53 -9.92 -12.33
N GLN A 374 12.73 -10.34 -11.34
CA GLN A 374 13.00 -11.59 -10.61
C GLN A 374 12.96 -12.82 -11.54
N ARG A 375 12.14 -12.77 -12.60
CA ARG A 375 11.88 -13.89 -13.52
C ARG A 375 12.53 -13.73 -14.91
N ALA A 376 13.00 -12.53 -15.25
CA ALA A 376 13.58 -12.20 -16.57
C ALA A 376 14.77 -13.08 -16.97
N HIS A 377 15.49 -13.68 -16.02
CA HIS A 377 16.58 -14.62 -16.31
C HIS A 377 16.15 -15.88 -17.08
N ARG A 378 14.86 -16.22 -17.07
CA ARG A 378 14.27 -17.35 -17.81
C ARG A 378 14.13 -17.10 -19.31
N PHE A 379 14.38 -15.87 -19.74
CA PHE A 379 14.22 -15.44 -21.12
C PHE A 379 15.49 -14.74 -21.60
N SER A 380 15.75 -14.83 -22.89
CA SER A 380 16.64 -13.94 -23.62
C SER A 380 15.89 -12.72 -24.12
N THR A 381 16.62 -11.63 -24.36
CA THR A 381 16.05 -10.41 -24.95
C THR A 381 15.43 -10.67 -26.33
N ASN A 382 16.06 -11.52 -27.14
CA ASN A 382 15.55 -11.87 -28.47
C ASN A 382 14.24 -12.65 -28.42
N GLU A 383 14.09 -13.60 -27.48
CA GLU A 383 12.80 -14.28 -27.26
C GLU A 383 11.71 -13.29 -26.87
N LEU A 384 12.00 -12.35 -25.97
CA LEU A 384 11.04 -11.34 -25.53
C LEU A 384 10.66 -10.34 -26.65
N ILE A 385 11.57 -10.04 -27.57
CA ILE A 385 11.27 -9.26 -28.77
C ILE A 385 10.34 -10.03 -29.71
N LYS A 386 10.64 -11.31 -29.99
CA LYS A 386 9.77 -12.17 -30.80
C LYS A 386 8.39 -12.34 -30.16
N ALA A 387 8.34 -12.48 -28.85
CA ALA A 387 7.13 -12.53 -28.05
C ALA A 387 6.28 -11.26 -28.19
N MET A 388 6.90 -10.08 -28.15
CA MET A 388 6.20 -8.81 -28.42
C MET A 388 5.65 -8.74 -29.85
N GLN A 389 6.36 -9.27 -30.84
CA GLN A 389 5.86 -9.36 -32.22
C GLN A 389 4.67 -10.32 -32.32
N ALA A 390 4.74 -11.48 -31.69
CA ALA A 390 3.63 -12.43 -31.65
C ALA A 390 2.37 -11.83 -30.99
N CYS A 391 2.54 -11.03 -29.94
CA CYS A 391 1.44 -10.28 -29.33
C CYS A 391 0.82 -9.24 -30.29
N LEU A 392 1.63 -8.55 -31.10
CA LEU A 392 1.14 -7.62 -32.12
C LEU A 392 0.33 -8.35 -33.18
N ASP A 393 0.85 -9.47 -33.69
CA ASP A 393 0.18 -10.28 -34.70
C ASP A 393 -1.15 -10.82 -34.18
N ALA A 394 -1.18 -11.32 -32.93
CA ALA A 394 -2.40 -11.77 -32.27
C ALA A 394 -3.42 -10.64 -32.10
N ASN A 395 -2.97 -9.43 -31.71
CA ASN A 395 -3.86 -8.28 -31.60
C ASN A 395 -4.48 -7.91 -32.96
N LEU A 396 -3.70 -7.95 -34.03
CA LEU A 396 -4.21 -7.73 -35.39
C LEU A 396 -5.24 -8.80 -35.76
N GLN A 397 -4.94 -10.08 -35.53
CA GLN A 397 -5.87 -11.18 -35.81
C GLN A 397 -7.19 -11.02 -35.06
N LEU A 398 -7.16 -10.74 -33.75
CA LEU A 398 -8.36 -10.58 -32.92
C LEU A 398 -9.26 -9.42 -33.36
N VAL A 399 -8.71 -8.36 -33.95
CA VAL A 399 -9.47 -7.15 -34.30
C VAL A 399 -9.86 -7.10 -35.77
N THR A 400 -9.09 -7.74 -36.65
CA THR A 400 -9.27 -7.63 -38.11
C THR A 400 -9.82 -8.89 -38.79
N THR A 401 -9.88 -10.01 -38.08
CA THR A 401 -10.34 -11.30 -38.62
C THR A 401 -11.53 -11.85 -37.84
N GLN A 402 -12.13 -12.93 -38.37
CA GLN A 402 -13.17 -13.71 -37.68
C GLN A 402 -12.61 -15.05 -37.16
N LEU A 403 -11.30 -15.12 -36.92
CA LEU A 403 -10.67 -16.32 -36.37
C LEU A 403 -11.20 -16.58 -34.96
N ASP A 404 -11.20 -17.86 -34.58
CA ASP A 404 -11.57 -18.27 -33.24
C ASP A 404 -10.63 -17.63 -32.20
N HIS A 405 -11.23 -16.96 -31.21
CA HIS A 405 -10.49 -16.18 -30.22
C HIS A 405 -9.65 -17.06 -29.29
N GLU A 406 -10.14 -18.25 -28.94
CA GLU A 406 -9.38 -19.20 -28.13
C GLU A 406 -8.17 -19.71 -28.90
N LEU A 407 -8.33 -19.99 -30.20
CA LEU A 407 -7.24 -20.40 -31.07
C LEU A 407 -6.14 -19.34 -31.15
N VAL A 408 -6.50 -18.08 -31.40
CA VAL A 408 -5.53 -16.97 -31.50
C VAL A 408 -4.76 -16.78 -30.17
N LEU A 409 -5.48 -16.83 -29.03
CA LEU A 409 -4.83 -16.71 -27.72
C LEU A 409 -3.98 -17.94 -27.36
N THR A 410 -4.40 -19.14 -27.74
CA THR A 410 -3.61 -20.36 -27.57
C THR A 410 -2.32 -20.30 -28.38
N GLU A 411 -2.42 -19.89 -29.66
CA GLU A 411 -1.27 -19.76 -30.55
C GLU A 411 -0.25 -18.76 -30.00
N VAL A 412 -0.68 -17.58 -29.52
CA VAL A 412 0.26 -16.62 -28.94
C VAL A 412 0.90 -17.19 -27.68
N VAL A 413 0.16 -17.81 -26.76
CA VAL A 413 0.75 -18.40 -25.54
C VAL A 413 1.78 -19.50 -25.86
N VAL A 414 1.50 -20.34 -26.86
CA VAL A 414 2.46 -21.35 -27.33
C VAL A 414 3.70 -20.69 -27.93
N LYS A 415 3.56 -19.67 -28.78
CA LYS A 415 4.71 -18.92 -29.32
C LYS A 415 5.53 -18.20 -28.25
N LEU A 416 4.90 -17.81 -27.14
CA LEU A 416 5.57 -17.15 -26.01
C LEU A 416 6.42 -18.11 -25.18
N LEU A 417 6.00 -19.38 -25.05
CA LEU A 417 6.53 -20.32 -24.06
C LEU A 417 7.08 -21.64 -24.65
N GLY A 418 6.88 -21.89 -25.94
CA GLY A 418 7.09 -23.20 -26.59
C GLY A 418 8.55 -23.56 -26.93
N ASP A 419 9.50 -22.68 -26.64
CA ASP A 419 10.94 -22.88 -26.90
C ASP A 419 11.74 -23.21 -25.63
#